data_AF-A0A525LCR7-F1
#
_entry.id   AF-A0A525LCR7-F1
#
_cell.length_a   1.000
_cell.length_b   1.000
_cell.length_c   1.000
_cell.angle_alpha   90.00
_cell.angle_beta   90.00
_cell.angle_gamma   90.00
#
_symmetry.space_group_name_H-M   'P 1'
#
loop_
_entity.id
_entity.type
_entity.pdbx_description
1 polymer ?
#
loop_
_entity_poly.entity_id
_entity_poly.type
_entity_poly.pdbx_seq_one_letter_code
_entity_poly.pdbx_strand_id
1 'polypeptide(L)'
;MDGDVRINPYLAGNFAPIRSEDDFQLEVTGEIPRELHGALFRIGPNPQFEPRDAAHHWFAGDGMVHGFYLADGKAHYRNRYVRTPRWKRENAAGRSLFGTFSNPMTSDPSTAGQDGGVANTNIIWHAGRLMALEEGHMPTAMTPETLDTLGYAEAYRGRTTAHPKIDPKTGEMVWFAYGVGDGFFAKGLSYGVTDASGAVVRRDDFQAPYASMVHDFMVTEHHVLFPVLPLTGSLERAMKGLPAYAWEPQKGSYVGVMRRDADVSTVRWFNTEACYVFHPLNAWEEGDKLYADVMRYDTAPLFPNADGSPGQHSAARLVRWTFDLAGASDAIQETPLDDLDGEFPRVDPRVETLKHRHGWYAADPAAGKTIRQGAIAHLDLQTGRRELYELNPGDLTSEPVFAPRSADGEEGDGWITAVVWRAAEDRSDLLVFEARDLAKGPIATAKVPRRVPFGFHGNWAAF
;
A
#
# COMPACT_ATOMS: atom_id res chain seq x y z
N MET A 1 -42.43 -8.54 4.41
CA MET A 1 -41.06 -8.97 4.78
C MET A 1 -40.18 -8.19 3.83
N ASP A 2 -39.96 -6.91 4.14
CA ASP A 2 -39.50 -5.94 3.16
C ASP A 2 -38.15 -5.41 3.65
N GLY A 3 -37.23 -6.35 3.88
CA GLY A 3 -35.85 -6.04 4.21
C GLY A 3 -35.08 -5.94 2.91
N ASP A 4 -34.86 -4.73 2.42
CA ASP A 4 -33.90 -4.49 1.34
C ASP A 4 -32.57 -5.15 1.73
N VAL A 5 -32.16 -6.18 0.98
CA VAL A 5 -30.84 -6.79 1.13
C VAL A 5 -29.83 -5.71 0.71
N ARG A 6 -29.34 -4.95 1.67
CA ARG A 6 -28.32 -3.93 1.44
C ARG A 6 -27.01 -4.64 1.13
N ILE A 7 -26.63 -4.66 -0.15
CA ILE A 7 -25.33 -5.18 -0.60
C ILE A 7 -24.23 -4.44 0.16
N ASN A 8 -23.25 -5.17 0.68
CA ASN A 8 -22.10 -4.59 1.36
C ASN A 8 -21.41 -3.59 0.39
N PRO A 9 -21.09 -2.36 0.82
CA PRO A 9 -20.52 -1.34 -0.06
C PRO A 9 -19.19 -1.76 -0.71
N TYR A 10 -18.41 -2.63 -0.06
CA TYR A 10 -17.17 -3.20 -0.59
C TYR A 10 -17.39 -4.37 -1.56
N LEU A 11 -18.62 -4.62 -1.98
CA LEU A 11 -19.00 -5.57 -3.02
C LEU A 11 -19.84 -4.91 -4.13
N ALA A 12 -19.93 -3.57 -4.14
CA ALA A 12 -20.75 -2.80 -5.07
C ALA A 12 -19.92 -1.79 -5.88
N GLY A 13 -20.43 -1.38 -7.04
CA GLY A 13 -19.72 -0.45 -7.93
C GLY A 13 -18.34 -0.98 -8.31
N ASN A 14 -17.31 -0.14 -8.26
CA ASN A 14 -15.95 -0.60 -8.56
C ASN A 14 -15.31 -1.47 -7.47
N PHE A 15 -15.91 -1.60 -6.29
CA PHE A 15 -15.48 -2.60 -5.31
C PHE A 15 -15.98 -4.01 -5.65
N ALA A 16 -16.98 -4.14 -6.54
CA ALA A 16 -17.52 -5.44 -6.88
C ALA A 16 -16.45 -6.32 -7.57
N PRO A 17 -16.33 -7.60 -7.18
CA PRO A 17 -15.30 -8.47 -7.71
C PRO A 17 -15.50 -8.72 -9.21
N ILE A 18 -14.41 -8.93 -9.94
CA ILE A 18 -14.42 -9.53 -11.26
C ILE A 18 -14.06 -11.01 -11.14
N ARG A 19 -14.67 -11.87 -11.97
CA ARG A 19 -14.47 -13.34 -11.93
C ARG A 19 -13.57 -13.86 -13.03
N SER A 20 -13.34 -13.06 -14.06
CA SER A 20 -12.54 -13.40 -15.22
C SER A 20 -11.06 -13.14 -14.98
N GLU A 21 -10.23 -14.02 -15.54
CA GLU A 21 -8.79 -13.83 -15.71
C GLU A 21 -8.54 -13.71 -17.21
N ASP A 22 -8.03 -12.56 -17.64
CA ASP A 22 -7.97 -12.16 -19.03
C ASP A 22 -6.56 -11.91 -19.51
N ASP A 23 -6.43 -11.83 -20.82
CA ASP A 23 -5.17 -11.71 -21.53
C ASP A 23 -5.43 -11.14 -22.94
N PHE A 24 -5.19 -9.86 -23.14
CA PHE A 24 -5.46 -9.20 -24.42
C PHE A 24 -4.70 -7.88 -24.61
N GLN A 25 -4.51 -7.50 -25.87
CA GLN A 25 -3.94 -6.21 -26.25
C GLN A 25 -4.97 -5.08 -26.06
N LEU A 26 -4.51 -3.92 -25.57
CA LEU A 26 -5.35 -2.74 -25.35
C LEU A 26 -5.37 -1.81 -26.57
N GLU A 27 -6.49 -1.13 -26.77
CA GLU A 27 -6.57 0.01 -27.69
C GLU A 27 -5.88 1.22 -27.06
N VAL A 28 -4.98 1.86 -27.80
CA VAL A 28 -4.23 3.04 -27.34
C VAL A 28 -4.68 4.28 -28.11
N THR A 29 -5.00 5.35 -27.39
CA THR A 29 -5.16 6.70 -27.94
C THR A 29 -4.05 7.61 -27.41
N GLY A 30 -3.56 8.53 -28.25
CA GLY A 30 -2.32 9.27 -27.96
C GLY A 30 -1.08 8.45 -28.35
N GLU A 31 0.06 8.72 -27.72
CA GLU A 31 1.33 8.05 -28.04
C GLU A 31 2.01 7.58 -26.74
N ILE A 32 2.12 6.26 -26.56
CA ILE A 32 2.96 5.69 -25.50
C ILE A 32 4.41 5.85 -25.95
N PRO A 33 5.26 6.54 -25.17
CA PRO A 33 6.67 6.71 -25.50
C PRO A 33 7.38 5.37 -25.70
N ARG A 34 8.28 5.29 -26.67
CA ARG A 34 9.00 4.03 -26.98
C ARG A 34 9.94 3.63 -25.86
N GLU A 35 10.44 4.60 -25.13
CA GLU A 35 11.32 4.45 -23.98
C GLU A 35 10.59 3.90 -22.74
N LEU A 36 9.26 4.01 -22.69
CA LEU A 36 8.44 3.42 -21.64
C LEU A 36 8.24 1.92 -21.92
N HIS A 37 9.28 1.14 -21.61
CA HIS A 37 9.33 -0.31 -21.82
C HIS A 37 9.36 -1.07 -20.49
N GLY A 38 8.36 -1.90 -20.24
CA GLY A 38 8.22 -2.64 -18.98
C GLY A 38 6.77 -2.94 -18.64
N ALA A 39 6.46 -3.05 -17.36
CA ALA A 39 5.10 -3.26 -16.90
C ALA A 39 4.76 -2.48 -15.63
N LEU A 40 3.54 -1.95 -15.59
CA LEU A 40 2.88 -1.57 -14.34
C LEU A 40 2.16 -2.81 -13.80
N PHE A 41 2.57 -3.27 -12.62
CA PHE A 41 1.82 -4.26 -11.86
C PHE A 41 1.02 -3.56 -10.77
N ARG A 42 -0.23 -3.96 -10.58
CA ARG A 42 -1.09 -3.52 -9.47
C ARG A 42 -1.74 -4.71 -8.82
N ILE A 43 -2.11 -4.58 -7.56
CA ILE A 43 -2.85 -5.61 -6.85
C ILE A 43 -3.96 -5.01 -5.99
N GLY A 44 -5.00 -5.80 -5.76
CA GLY A 44 -6.09 -5.42 -4.89
C GLY A 44 -6.96 -6.59 -4.43
N PRO A 45 -7.88 -6.35 -3.48
CA PRO A 45 -8.84 -7.35 -3.03
C PRO A 45 -9.88 -7.63 -4.09
N ASN A 46 -10.15 -8.90 -4.32
CA ASN A 46 -11.19 -9.36 -5.22
C ASN A 46 -11.75 -10.71 -4.72
N PRO A 47 -12.61 -10.71 -3.68
CA PRO A 47 -13.06 -11.92 -2.98
C PRO A 47 -13.60 -12.97 -3.95
N GLN A 48 -13.03 -14.19 -4.01
CA GLN A 48 -13.34 -15.24 -5.00
C GLN A 48 -14.80 -15.72 -4.96
N PHE A 49 -15.41 -15.69 -3.79
CA PHE A 49 -16.80 -16.05 -3.57
C PHE A 49 -17.48 -14.96 -2.74
N GLU A 50 -18.80 -15.05 -2.62
CA GLU A 50 -19.54 -14.20 -1.69
C GLU A 50 -19.00 -14.42 -0.26
N PRO A 51 -18.66 -13.34 0.48
CA PRO A 51 -18.16 -13.44 1.84
C PRO A 51 -19.14 -14.15 2.78
N ARG A 52 -18.60 -14.88 3.76
CA ARG A 52 -19.41 -15.61 4.76
C ARG A 52 -20.16 -14.71 5.74
N ASP A 53 -19.67 -13.50 5.97
CA ASP A 53 -20.25 -12.57 6.93
C ASP A 53 -20.66 -11.24 6.28
N ALA A 54 -21.75 -10.65 6.79
CA ALA A 54 -22.28 -9.38 6.28
C ALA A 54 -21.33 -8.20 6.53
N ALA A 55 -20.41 -8.35 7.49
CA ALA A 55 -19.41 -7.35 7.87
C ALA A 55 -18.11 -7.47 7.06
N HIS A 56 -18.21 -7.90 5.79
CA HIS A 56 -17.07 -7.94 4.88
C HIS A 56 -16.32 -6.61 4.87
N HIS A 57 -15.01 -6.70 5.12
CA HIS A 57 -14.09 -5.57 5.01
C HIS A 57 -13.32 -5.68 3.69
N TRP A 58 -13.11 -4.54 3.02
CA TRP A 58 -12.40 -4.47 1.73
C TRP A 58 -11.06 -5.23 1.75
N PHE A 59 -10.28 -5.09 2.82
CA PHE A 59 -8.95 -5.70 2.97
C PHE A 59 -8.97 -7.25 3.04
N ALA A 60 -10.12 -7.88 3.23
CA ALA A 60 -10.24 -9.33 3.42
C ALA A 60 -10.42 -10.14 2.12
N GLY A 61 -10.56 -9.47 0.98
CA GLY A 61 -10.71 -10.11 -0.33
C GLY A 61 -9.41 -10.72 -0.85
N ASP A 62 -9.51 -11.80 -1.63
CA ASP A 62 -8.36 -12.47 -2.24
C ASP A 62 -7.59 -11.56 -3.19
N GLY A 63 -6.27 -11.67 -3.23
CA GLY A 63 -5.44 -10.85 -4.11
C GLY A 63 -5.64 -11.18 -5.58
N MET A 64 -5.88 -10.14 -6.39
CA MET A 64 -5.80 -10.22 -7.85
C MET A 64 -4.83 -9.18 -8.39
N VAL A 65 -3.87 -9.66 -9.18
CA VAL A 65 -2.88 -8.83 -9.85
C VAL A 65 -3.41 -8.41 -11.22
N HIS A 66 -3.18 -7.15 -11.56
CA HIS A 66 -3.41 -6.56 -12.87
C HIS A 66 -2.07 -6.07 -13.43
N GLY A 67 -1.59 -6.68 -14.51
CA GLY A 67 -0.37 -6.30 -15.22
C GLY A 67 -0.66 -5.59 -16.52
N PHE A 68 -0.01 -4.45 -16.73
CA PHE A 68 -0.07 -3.64 -17.94
C PHE A 68 1.33 -3.56 -18.57
N TYR A 69 1.53 -4.30 -19.65
CA TYR A 69 2.83 -4.43 -20.31
C TYR A 69 2.91 -3.43 -21.45
N LEU A 70 3.87 -2.51 -21.38
CA LEU A 70 4.07 -1.45 -22.35
C LEU A 70 5.38 -1.71 -23.10
N ALA A 71 5.30 -1.74 -24.42
CA ALA A 71 6.45 -1.92 -25.29
C ALA A 71 6.16 -1.37 -26.69
N ASP A 72 7.11 -0.64 -27.27
CA ASP A 72 7.04 -0.15 -28.66
C ASP A 72 5.73 0.58 -29.00
N GLY A 73 5.24 1.41 -28.07
CA GLY A 73 3.99 2.18 -28.25
C GLY A 73 2.70 1.35 -28.10
N LYS A 74 2.79 0.08 -27.70
CA LYS A 74 1.65 -0.82 -27.49
C LYS A 74 1.46 -1.10 -26.01
N ALA A 75 0.23 -1.49 -25.66
CA ALA A 75 -0.14 -1.91 -24.32
C ALA A 75 -0.84 -3.26 -24.36
N HIS A 76 -0.48 -4.15 -23.43
CA HIS A 76 -1.12 -5.45 -23.21
C HIS A 76 -1.57 -5.57 -21.77
N TYR A 77 -2.71 -6.21 -21.54
CA TYR A 77 -3.28 -6.40 -20.21
C TYR A 77 -3.42 -7.87 -19.86
N ARG A 78 -3.11 -8.19 -18.60
CA ARG A 78 -3.32 -9.51 -18.00
C ARG A 78 -3.75 -9.36 -16.54
N ASN A 79 -4.69 -10.18 -16.07
CA ASN A 79 -4.97 -10.30 -14.64
C ASN A 79 -5.03 -11.75 -14.18
N ARG A 80 -4.51 -12.03 -12.99
CA ARG A 80 -4.54 -13.35 -12.35
C ARG A 80 -4.80 -13.21 -10.86
N TYR A 81 -5.52 -14.18 -10.31
CA TYR A 81 -5.58 -14.35 -8.87
C TYR A 81 -4.23 -14.83 -8.33
N VAL A 82 -3.85 -14.31 -7.16
CA VAL A 82 -2.79 -14.93 -6.37
C VAL A 82 -3.35 -16.21 -5.75
N ARG A 83 -2.83 -17.37 -6.15
CA ARG A 83 -3.34 -18.68 -5.73
C ARG A 83 -2.79 -19.07 -4.36
N THR A 84 -3.14 -18.29 -3.33
CA THR A 84 -2.75 -18.53 -1.93
C THR A 84 -3.31 -19.86 -1.41
N PRO A 85 -2.80 -20.39 -0.27
CA PRO A 85 -3.39 -21.57 0.36
C PRO A 85 -4.89 -21.40 0.68
N ARG A 86 -5.30 -20.21 1.15
CA ARG A 86 -6.71 -19.85 1.35
C ARG A 86 -7.50 -19.95 0.05
N TRP A 87 -7.04 -19.26 -1.00
CA TRP A 87 -7.71 -19.23 -2.30
C TRP A 87 -7.92 -20.65 -2.84
N LYS A 88 -6.88 -21.49 -2.80
CA LYS A 88 -6.94 -22.89 -3.26
C LYS A 88 -8.00 -23.70 -2.51
N ARG A 89 -8.11 -23.49 -1.20
CA ARG A 89 -9.06 -24.21 -0.34
C ARG A 89 -10.50 -23.77 -0.60
N GLU A 90 -10.75 -22.47 -0.67
CA GLU A 90 -12.08 -21.93 -0.99
C GLU A 90 -12.50 -22.33 -2.42
N ASN A 91 -11.58 -22.27 -3.38
CA ASN A 91 -11.80 -22.75 -4.75
C ASN A 91 -12.19 -24.23 -4.80
N ALA A 92 -11.48 -25.09 -4.06
CA ALA A 92 -11.80 -26.52 -3.99
C ALA A 92 -13.16 -26.79 -3.33
N ALA A 93 -13.58 -25.95 -2.38
CA ALA A 93 -14.87 -26.03 -1.72
C ALA A 93 -16.03 -25.40 -2.52
N GLY A 94 -15.73 -24.58 -3.54
CA GLY A 94 -16.72 -23.85 -4.33
C GLY A 94 -17.45 -22.75 -3.55
N ARG A 95 -16.91 -22.30 -2.41
CA ARG A 95 -17.51 -21.28 -1.53
C ARG A 95 -16.46 -20.66 -0.62
N SER A 96 -16.78 -19.50 -0.05
CA SER A 96 -15.97 -18.93 1.03
C SER A 96 -16.03 -19.81 2.29
N LEU A 97 -14.87 -19.99 2.91
CA LEU A 97 -14.61 -20.72 4.16
C LEU A 97 -14.08 -19.78 5.25
N PHE A 98 -13.30 -18.77 4.89
CA PHE A 98 -12.72 -17.83 5.84
C PHE A 98 -13.65 -16.62 6.01
N GLY A 99 -13.88 -16.22 7.25
CA GLY A 99 -14.55 -14.96 7.56
C GLY A 99 -13.62 -13.76 7.39
N THR A 100 -14.17 -12.55 7.53
CA THR A 100 -13.40 -11.30 7.50
C THR A 100 -12.24 -11.34 8.50
N PHE A 101 -11.03 -11.03 8.00
CA PHE A 101 -9.75 -11.13 8.75
C PHE A 101 -9.50 -12.50 9.42
N SER A 102 -10.03 -13.59 8.83
CA SER A 102 -9.97 -14.95 9.38
C SER A 102 -10.52 -15.05 10.80
N ASN A 103 -11.49 -14.21 11.17
CA ASN A 103 -12.13 -14.26 12.48
C ASN A 103 -12.73 -15.67 12.72
N PRO A 104 -12.29 -16.40 13.76
CA PRO A 104 -12.77 -17.76 14.03
C PRO A 104 -14.28 -17.84 14.25
N MET A 105 -14.92 -16.75 14.72
CA MET A 105 -16.37 -16.70 14.95
C MET A 105 -17.20 -16.65 13.68
N THR A 106 -16.62 -16.19 12.57
CA THR A 106 -17.30 -16.09 11.26
C THR A 106 -16.75 -17.08 10.24
N SER A 107 -15.61 -17.69 10.49
CA SER A 107 -15.01 -18.72 9.65
C SER A 107 -15.67 -20.09 9.81
N ASP A 108 -15.54 -20.93 8.79
CA ASP A 108 -15.91 -22.35 8.85
C ASP A 108 -14.93 -23.09 9.80
N PRO A 109 -15.39 -23.95 10.72
CA PRO A 109 -14.50 -24.65 11.65
C PRO A 109 -13.36 -25.43 10.99
N SER A 110 -13.50 -25.82 9.73
CA SER A 110 -12.45 -26.49 8.95
C SER A 110 -11.23 -25.61 8.65
N THR A 111 -11.32 -24.29 8.83
CA THR A 111 -10.20 -23.36 8.64
C THR A 111 -9.35 -23.17 9.90
N ALA A 112 -9.68 -23.82 11.02
CA ALA A 112 -8.89 -23.73 12.23
C ALA A 112 -7.43 -24.17 12.00
N GLY A 113 -6.49 -23.28 12.35
CA GLY A 113 -5.05 -23.50 12.14
C GLY A 113 -4.61 -23.49 10.67
N GLN A 114 -5.50 -23.10 9.76
CA GLN A 114 -5.19 -22.99 8.34
C GLN A 114 -4.73 -21.57 7.99
N ASP A 115 -3.84 -21.51 7.01
CA ASP A 115 -3.38 -20.26 6.41
C ASP A 115 -4.55 -19.53 5.73
N GLY A 116 -4.79 -18.28 6.19
CA GLY A 116 -5.86 -17.40 5.73
C GLY A 116 -5.37 -16.25 4.85
N GLY A 117 -4.13 -16.30 4.37
CA GLY A 117 -3.46 -15.23 3.64
C GLY A 117 -4.10 -14.92 2.29
N VAL A 118 -4.16 -13.63 1.98
CA VAL A 118 -4.83 -13.12 0.77
C VAL A 118 -3.87 -12.54 -0.26
N ALA A 119 -2.67 -12.12 0.15
CA ALA A 119 -1.64 -11.55 -0.72
C ALA A 119 -2.21 -10.48 -1.68
N ASN A 120 -2.86 -9.46 -1.14
CA ASN A 120 -3.69 -8.52 -1.92
C ASN A 120 -3.21 -7.06 -1.85
N THR A 121 -2.16 -6.76 -1.08
CA THR A 121 -1.84 -5.40 -0.64
C THR A 121 -0.85 -4.71 -1.57
N ASN A 122 0.28 -5.34 -1.86
CA ASN A 122 1.28 -4.79 -2.79
C ASN A 122 1.87 -5.86 -3.70
N ILE A 123 2.44 -5.45 -4.82
CA ILE A 123 3.11 -6.30 -5.80
C ILE A 123 4.44 -5.65 -6.15
N ILE A 124 5.55 -6.27 -5.74
CA ILE A 124 6.89 -5.66 -5.87
C ILE A 124 7.80 -6.44 -6.81
N TRP A 125 8.65 -5.71 -7.52
CA TRP A 125 9.74 -6.25 -8.32
C TRP A 125 11.08 -6.02 -7.61
N HIS A 126 11.76 -7.10 -7.22
CA HIS A 126 13.07 -7.01 -6.58
C HIS A 126 13.92 -8.22 -6.99
N ALA A 127 15.19 -7.98 -7.32
CA ALA A 127 16.15 -9.01 -7.71
C ALA A 127 15.63 -9.99 -8.79
N GLY A 128 14.90 -9.48 -9.79
CA GLY A 128 14.33 -10.28 -10.88
C GLY A 128 13.10 -11.11 -10.50
N ARG A 129 12.48 -10.84 -9.35
CA ARG A 129 11.32 -11.58 -8.83
C ARG A 129 10.14 -10.64 -8.62
N LEU A 130 8.97 -11.09 -9.07
CA LEU A 130 7.69 -10.46 -8.77
C LEU A 130 7.09 -11.12 -7.53
N MET A 131 6.71 -10.34 -6.51
CA MET A 131 6.17 -10.85 -5.25
C MET A 131 4.92 -10.09 -4.81
N ALA A 132 3.82 -10.82 -4.61
CA ALA A 132 2.60 -10.31 -3.99
C ALA A 132 2.72 -10.34 -2.46
N LEU A 133 2.32 -9.25 -1.82
CA LEU A 133 2.53 -9.00 -0.40
C LEU A 133 1.20 -8.73 0.30
N GLU A 134 1.08 -9.21 1.53
CA GLU A 134 0.07 -8.82 2.51
C GLU A 134 0.70 -8.97 3.89
N GLU A 135 0.52 -7.95 4.74
CA GLU A 135 1.27 -7.76 5.99
C GLU A 135 1.11 -8.90 7.02
N GLY A 136 0.13 -9.79 6.82
CA GLY A 136 -0.12 -10.94 7.66
C GLY A 136 0.63 -12.23 7.31
N HIS A 137 1.30 -12.34 6.16
CA HIS A 137 1.88 -13.59 5.67
C HIS A 137 3.24 -13.39 4.97
N MET A 138 3.82 -14.47 4.44
CA MET A 138 5.03 -14.41 3.63
C MET A 138 4.73 -13.81 2.24
N PRO A 139 5.72 -13.16 1.60
CA PRO A 139 5.63 -12.79 0.20
C PRO A 139 5.29 -14.01 -0.67
N THR A 140 4.39 -13.85 -1.64
CA THR A 140 4.04 -14.89 -2.62
C THR A 140 4.68 -14.56 -3.96
N ALA A 141 5.63 -15.36 -4.40
CA ALA A 141 6.31 -15.20 -5.68
C ALA A 141 5.38 -15.51 -6.86
N MET A 142 5.57 -14.78 -7.95
CA MET A 142 4.81 -14.90 -9.19
C MET A 142 5.74 -14.74 -10.40
N THR A 143 5.37 -15.31 -11.54
CA THR A 143 6.05 -15.03 -12.81
C THR A 143 5.63 -13.65 -13.34
N PRO A 144 6.55 -12.78 -13.77
CA PRO A 144 6.19 -11.45 -14.27
C PRO A 144 5.48 -11.50 -15.62
N GLU A 145 5.77 -12.50 -16.47
CA GLU A 145 5.17 -12.58 -17.81
C GLU A 145 3.75 -13.12 -17.76
N THR A 146 3.50 -14.20 -17.01
CA THR A 146 2.20 -14.89 -17.02
C THR A 146 1.34 -14.61 -15.78
N LEU A 147 1.93 -14.02 -14.73
CA LEU A 147 1.31 -13.84 -13.41
C LEU A 147 0.92 -15.17 -12.75
N ASP A 148 1.62 -16.26 -13.07
CA ASP A 148 1.40 -17.55 -12.43
C ASP A 148 1.97 -17.53 -11.01
N THR A 149 1.22 -18.06 -10.06
CA THR A 149 1.65 -18.14 -8.65
C THR A 149 2.69 -19.25 -8.46
N LEU A 150 3.87 -18.88 -8.00
CA LEU A 150 4.97 -19.80 -7.71
C LEU A 150 4.95 -20.32 -6.26
N GLY A 151 4.32 -19.58 -5.34
CA GLY A 151 4.19 -19.94 -3.92
C GLY A 151 4.94 -18.99 -3.00
N TYR A 152 5.02 -19.32 -1.71
CA TYR A 152 5.68 -18.45 -0.73
C TYR A 152 7.19 -18.37 -0.94
N ALA A 153 7.74 -17.18 -0.71
CA ALA A 153 9.17 -16.96 -0.56
C ALA A 153 9.61 -17.40 0.84
N GLU A 154 9.85 -18.70 1.02
CA GLU A 154 10.14 -19.34 2.32
C GLU A 154 11.32 -18.71 3.10
N ALA A 155 12.25 -18.05 2.40
CA ALA A 155 13.39 -17.37 3.02
C ALA A 155 13.00 -16.26 4.01
N TYR A 156 11.81 -15.66 3.87
CA TYR A 156 11.32 -14.58 4.75
C TYR A 156 10.88 -15.09 6.12
N ARG A 157 10.52 -16.38 6.25
CA ARG A 157 10.19 -17.06 7.52
C ARG A 157 9.08 -16.36 8.32
N GLY A 158 7.95 -16.09 7.67
CA GLY A 158 6.73 -15.57 8.30
C GLY A 158 6.29 -14.20 7.79
N ARG A 159 5.56 -13.48 8.63
CA ARG A 159 5.00 -12.16 8.32
C ARG A 159 6.07 -11.24 7.74
N THR A 160 5.70 -10.50 6.70
CA THR A 160 6.51 -9.48 6.04
C THR A 160 5.58 -8.35 5.61
N THR A 161 6.00 -7.11 5.78
CA THR A 161 5.23 -5.92 5.40
C THR A 161 4.85 -5.96 3.92
N ALA A 162 3.70 -5.35 3.59
CA ALA A 162 3.34 -5.03 2.22
C ALA A 162 4.10 -3.83 1.65
N HIS A 163 4.89 -3.13 2.48
CA HIS A 163 5.54 -1.89 2.11
C HIS A 163 7.05 -1.90 2.25
N PRO A 164 7.77 -2.88 1.69
CA PRO A 164 9.23 -2.84 1.68
C PRO A 164 9.73 -1.62 0.89
N LYS A 165 10.91 -1.11 1.26
CA LYS A 165 11.58 0.01 0.56
C LYS A 165 12.85 -0.49 -0.12
N ILE A 166 13.12 -0.07 -1.35
CA ILE A 166 14.33 -0.47 -2.07
C ILE A 166 15.33 0.67 -1.99
N ASP A 167 16.51 0.40 -1.44
CA ASP A 167 17.61 1.36 -1.41
C ASP A 167 18.20 1.49 -2.83
N PRO A 168 18.12 2.65 -3.49
CA PRO A 168 18.59 2.82 -4.85
C PRO A 168 20.12 2.78 -4.97
N LYS A 169 20.87 2.96 -3.88
CA LYS A 169 22.34 2.90 -3.87
C LYS A 169 22.84 1.46 -3.74
N THR A 170 22.22 0.65 -2.89
CA THR A 170 22.69 -0.72 -2.60
C THR A 170 21.90 -1.79 -3.35
N GLY A 171 20.68 -1.50 -3.80
CA GLY A 171 19.74 -2.47 -4.34
C GLY A 171 19.12 -3.38 -3.28
N GLU A 172 19.41 -3.16 -2.00
CA GLU A 172 18.81 -3.89 -0.90
C GLU A 172 17.34 -3.52 -0.75
N MET A 173 16.51 -4.50 -0.45
CA MET A 173 15.14 -4.30 -0.05
C MET A 173 15.03 -4.42 1.46
N VAL A 174 14.69 -3.32 2.12
CA VAL A 174 14.47 -3.23 3.55
C VAL A 174 13.00 -3.51 3.83
N TRP A 175 12.72 -4.31 4.86
CA TRP A 175 11.36 -4.69 5.22
C TRP A 175 11.23 -4.85 6.73
N PHE A 176 9.99 -4.92 7.21
CA PHE A 176 9.69 -5.21 8.61
C PHE A 176 8.51 -6.18 8.70
N ALA A 177 8.16 -6.59 9.91
CA ALA A 177 6.91 -7.28 10.20
C ALA A 177 6.36 -6.81 11.54
N TYR A 178 5.05 -6.86 11.73
CA TYR A 178 4.41 -6.61 13.02
C TYR A 178 3.51 -7.78 13.43
N GLY A 179 3.11 -7.81 14.70
CA GLY A 179 2.35 -8.94 15.25
C GLY A 179 3.20 -10.21 15.36
N VAL A 180 4.50 -10.04 15.59
CA VAL A 180 5.48 -11.13 15.73
C VAL A 180 5.52 -11.60 17.19
N GLY A 181 5.72 -12.91 17.39
CA GLY A 181 5.70 -13.57 18.70
C GLY A 181 4.43 -14.38 18.93
N ASP A 182 4.28 -14.90 20.16
CA ASP A 182 3.20 -15.80 20.52
C ASP A 182 1.85 -15.07 20.67
N GLY A 183 0.82 -15.63 20.04
CA GLY A 183 -0.57 -15.19 20.18
C GLY A 183 -1.06 -14.16 19.15
N PHE A 184 -2.37 -13.97 19.10
CA PHE A 184 -3.00 -12.94 18.27
C PHE A 184 -2.72 -11.54 18.83
N PHE A 185 -2.47 -10.57 17.95
CA PHE A 185 -2.19 -9.18 18.32
C PHE A 185 -0.97 -9.03 19.25
N ALA A 186 0.11 -9.76 18.96
CA ALA A 186 1.39 -9.61 19.65
C ALA A 186 2.01 -8.22 19.42
N LYS A 187 2.85 -7.78 20.35
CA LYS A 187 3.57 -6.50 20.27
C LYS A 187 4.89 -6.57 19.51
N GLY A 188 5.31 -7.76 19.08
CA GLY A 188 6.61 -7.93 18.44
C GLY A 188 6.64 -7.30 17.04
N LEU A 189 7.79 -6.74 16.72
CA LEU A 189 8.20 -6.30 15.40
C LEU A 189 9.39 -7.14 14.94
N SER A 190 9.57 -7.31 13.64
CA SER A 190 10.82 -7.77 13.03
C SER A 190 11.39 -6.68 12.14
N TYR A 191 12.71 -6.52 12.14
CA TYR A 191 13.45 -5.78 11.11
C TYR A 191 14.16 -6.76 10.18
N GLY A 192 14.05 -6.58 8.87
CA GLY A 192 14.65 -7.47 7.90
C GLY A 192 15.26 -6.76 6.70
N VAL A 193 16.23 -7.43 6.08
CA VAL A 193 16.93 -6.96 4.88
C VAL A 193 17.08 -8.11 3.90
N THR A 194 16.70 -7.87 2.66
CA THR A 194 16.99 -8.73 1.51
C THR A 194 18.03 -8.02 0.64
N ASP A 195 19.16 -8.67 0.37
CA ASP A 195 20.22 -8.07 -0.45
C ASP A 195 19.82 -7.93 -1.94
N ALA A 196 20.65 -7.25 -2.74
CA ALA A 196 20.40 -7.04 -4.16
C ALA A 196 20.28 -8.33 -5.00
N SER A 197 20.74 -9.48 -4.48
CA SER A 197 20.59 -10.79 -5.13
C SER A 197 19.25 -11.47 -4.82
N GLY A 198 18.48 -10.91 -3.89
CA GLY A 198 17.22 -11.46 -3.42
C GLY A 198 17.41 -12.47 -2.28
N ALA A 199 18.54 -12.45 -1.58
CA ALA A 199 18.77 -13.28 -0.40
C ALA A 199 18.37 -12.53 0.88
N VAL A 200 17.58 -13.16 1.74
CA VAL A 200 17.26 -12.61 3.07
C VAL A 200 18.51 -12.74 3.96
N VAL A 201 19.15 -11.61 4.27
CA VAL A 201 20.43 -11.56 4.99
C VAL A 201 20.27 -11.15 6.45
N ARG A 202 19.12 -10.59 6.83
CA ARG A 202 18.84 -10.15 8.20
C ARG A 202 17.38 -10.33 8.56
N ARG A 203 17.12 -10.77 9.80
CA ARG A 203 15.80 -10.75 10.46
C ARG A 203 16.01 -10.73 11.98
N ASP A 204 15.68 -9.61 12.61
CA ASP A 204 15.82 -9.42 14.05
C ASP A 204 14.49 -8.99 14.69
N ASP A 205 14.10 -9.67 15.77
CA ASP A 205 12.83 -9.43 16.44
C ASP A 205 13.03 -8.52 17.67
N PHE A 206 12.11 -7.57 17.88
CA PHE A 206 12.09 -6.66 19.02
C PHE A 206 10.64 -6.31 19.41
N GLN A 207 10.46 -5.50 20.47
CA GLN A 207 9.14 -5.19 21.01
C GLN A 207 8.74 -3.74 20.76
N ALA A 208 7.51 -3.53 20.27
CA ALA A 208 6.86 -2.23 20.22
C ALA A 208 6.26 -1.83 21.58
N PRO A 209 5.99 -0.53 21.82
CA PRO A 209 5.31 -0.05 23.03
C PRO A 209 3.96 -0.75 23.30
N TYR A 210 3.22 -1.02 22.23
CA TYR A 210 1.94 -1.71 22.28
C TYR A 210 1.64 -2.43 20.94
N ALA A 211 0.65 -3.32 20.97
CA ALA A 211 0.21 -4.05 19.78
C ALA A 211 -0.57 -3.08 18.90
N SER A 212 -0.02 -2.80 17.72
CA SER A 212 -0.57 -1.86 16.76
C SER A 212 -0.53 -2.47 15.36
N MET A 213 -1.45 -2.03 14.51
CA MET A 213 -1.26 -2.14 13.07
C MET A 213 -0.16 -1.17 12.65
N VAL A 214 1.01 -1.70 12.31
CA VAL A 214 2.10 -0.94 11.72
C VAL A 214 2.08 -1.26 10.23
N HIS A 215 1.41 -0.41 9.45
CA HIS A 215 1.14 -0.68 8.03
C HIS A 215 2.38 -0.44 7.17
N ASP A 216 2.96 0.75 7.27
CA ASP A 216 4.16 1.16 6.54
C ASP A 216 5.24 1.67 7.53
N PHE A 217 6.43 1.94 7.02
CA PHE A 217 7.61 2.39 7.73
C PHE A 217 8.47 3.28 6.84
N MET A 218 9.44 3.98 7.43
CA MET A 218 10.35 4.83 6.66
C MET A 218 11.77 4.28 6.73
N VAL A 219 12.50 4.45 5.64
CA VAL A 219 13.91 4.07 5.52
C VAL A 219 14.65 5.27 4.98
N THR A 220 15.80 5.58 5.59
CA THR A 220 16.76 6.55 5.08
C THR A 220 18.05 5.81 4.69
N GLU A 221 19.04 6.54 4.19
CA GLU A 221 20.34 5.95 3.84
C GLU A 221 20.93 5.10 4.99
N HIS A 222 20.84 5.55 6.25
CA HIS A 222 21.43 4.85 7.39
C HIS A 222 20.46 4.48 8.50
N HIS A 223 19.19 4.89 8.46
CA HIS A 223 18.20 4.64 9.51
C HIS A 223 16.93 3.98 9.01
N VAL A 224 16.20 3.40 9.95
CA VAL A 224 14.86 2.85 9.75
C VAL A 224 13.96 3.36 10.87
N LEU A 225 12.73 3.71 10.52
CA LEU A 225 11.74 4.33 11.40
C LEU A 225 10.44 3.53 11.39
N PHE A 226 9.97 3.08 12.56
CA PHE A 226 8.80 2.23 12.75
C PHE A 226 7.65 3.00 13.42
N PRO A 227 6.62 3.44 12.69
CA PRO A 227 5.51 4.20 13.25
C PRO A 227 4.53 3.28 13.98
N VAL A 228 4.62 3.26 15.31
CA VAL A 228 3.67 2.57 16.19
C VAL A 228 2.60 3.57 16.63
N LEU A 229 1.50 3.57 15.90
CA LEU A 229 0.41 4.54 16.01
C LEU A 229 -0.82 3.92 16.71
N PRO A 230 -1.75 4.70 17.29
CA PRO A 230 -2.76 4.17 18.20
C PRO A 230 -3.96 3.46 17.53
N LEU A 231 -3.73 2.70 16.45
CA LEU A 231 -4.68 1.72 15.91
C LEU A 231 -4.34 0.32 16.44
N THR A 232 -4.92 -0.06 17.57
CA THR A 232 -4.43 -1.21 18.33
C THR A 232 -5.16 -2.50 18.01
N GLY A 233 -4.43 -3.62 18.08
CA GLY A 233 -5.01 -4.96 18.12
C GLY A 233 -5.27 -5.40 19.56
N SER A 234 -6.42 -6.04 19.85
CA SER A 234 -6.69 -6.61 21.16
C SER A 234 -7.55 -7.87 21.09
N LEU A 235 -6.97 -9.00 21.53
CA LEU A 235 -7.69 -10.27 21.64
C LEU A 235 -8.78 -10.20 22.70
N GLU A 236 -8.51 -9.56 23.84
CA GLU A 236 -9.48 -9.41 24.93
C GLU A 236 -10.73 -8.64 24.46
N ARG A 237 -10.52 -7.58 23.66
CA ARG A 237 -11.62 -6.81 23.05
C ARG A 237 -12.40 -7.66 22.06
N ALA A 238 -11.71 -8.38 21.18
CA ALA A 238 -12.34 -9.29 20.22
C ALA A 238 -13.18 -10.38 20.91
N MET A 239 -12.67 -10.98 22.01
CA MET A 239 -13.39 -12.00 22.78
C MET A 239 -14.68 -11.48 23.44
N LYS A 240 -14.80 -10.16 23.65
CA LYS A 240 -16.02 -9.50 24.14
C LYS A 240 -17.00 -9.15 23.02
N GLY A 241 -16.74 -9.56 21.78
CA GLY A 241 -17.55 -9.22 20.60
C GLY A 241 -17.35 -7.78 20.10
N LEU A 242 -16.32 -7.09 20.58
CA LEU A 242 -15.95 -5.74 20.15
C LEU A 242 -14.90 -5.79 19.02
N PRO A 243 -14.61 -4.68 18.32
CA PRO A 243 -13.69 -4.68 17.18
C PRO A 243 -12.29 -5.18 17.53
N ALA A 244 -11.71 -6.03 16.69
CA ALA A 244 -10.38 -6.57 16.92
C ALA A 244 -9.28 -5.50 16.78
N TYR A 245 -9.40 -4.64 15.77
CA TYR A 245 -8.63 -3.40 15.62
C TYR A 245 -9.50 -2.18 15.93
N ALA A 246 -8.95 -1.22 16.69
CA ALA A 246 -9.68 -0.01 17.06
C ALA A 246 -8.76 1.18 17.35
N TRP A 247 -9.27 2.38 17.10
CA TRP A 247 -8.60 3.64 17.42
C TRP A 247 -8.59 3.91 18.94
N GLU A 248 -7.41 4.13 19.52
CA GLU A 248 -7.17 4.37 20.96
C GLU A 248 -6.20 5.55 21.19
N PRO A 249 -6.60 6.80 20.91
CA PRO A 249 -5.71 7.97 20.85
C PRO A 249 -4.98 8.25 22.18
N GLN A 250 -5.54 7.84 23.31
CA GLN A 250 -4.92 7.96 24.63
C GLN A 250 -3.59 7.21 24.76
N LYS A 251 -3.27 6.29 23.84
CA LYS A 251 -1.98 5.60 23.82
C LYS A 251 -0.84 6.43 23.23
N GLY A 252 -1.14 7.54 22.53
CA GLY A 252 -0.16 8.38 21.86
C GLY A 252 0.50 7.72 20.64
N SER A 253 1.27 8.49 19.88
CA SER A 253 1.96 8.03 18.67
C SER A 253 3.45 7.94 18.93
N TYR A 254 4.07 6.82 18.55
CA TYR A 254 5.52 6.62 18.68
C TYR A 254 6.14 6.24 17.34
N VAL A 255 7.37 6.70 17.11
CA VAL A 255 8.19 6.27 15.97
C VAL A 255 9.51 5.76 16.50
N GLY A 256 9.75 4.46 16.35
CA GLY A 256 11.00 3.83 16.76
C GLY A 256 12.05 4.05 15.69
N VAL A 257 13.18 4.66 16.05
CA VAL A 257 14.28 5.00 15.15
C VAL A 257 15.50 4.19 15.52
N MET A 258 16.13 3.53 14.55
CA MET A 258 17.44 2.90 14.72
C MET A 258 18.28 3.03 13.46
N ARG A 259 19.60 2.92 13.61
CA ARG A 259 20.47 2.72 12.45
C ARG A 259 20.22 1.34 11.84
N ARG A 260 20.25 1.26 10.51
CA ARG A 260 20.05 0.03 9.72
C ARG A 260 21.07 -1.06 10.01
N ASP A 261 22.27 -0.69 10.45
CA ASP A 261 23.37 -1.61 10.76
C ASP A 261 23.52 -1.91 12.27
N ALA A 262 22.74 -1.23 13.12
CA ALA A 262 22.80 -1.41 14.57
C ALA A 262 21.91 -2.55 15.05
N ASP A 263 22.13 -3.00 16.28
CA ASP A 263 21.28 -3.97 16.95
C ASP A 263 19.90 -3.36 17.29
N VAL A 264 18.84 -4.17 17.23
CA VAL A 264 17.46 -3.73 17.50
C VAL A 264 17.24 -3.23 18.94
N SER A 265 18.15 -3.56 19.88
CA SER A 265 18.13 -2.98 21.24
C SER A 265 18.45 -1.48 21.28
N THR A 266 18.98 -0.91 20.19
CA THR A 266 19.33 0.52 20.10
C THR A 266 18.18 1.42 19.68
N VAL A 267 16.98 0.87 19.43
CA VAL A 267 15.81 1.64 19.00
C VAL A 267 15.51 2.75 20.03
N ARG A 268 15.51 3.99 19.54
CA ARG A 268 15.08 5.18 20.27
C ARG A 268 13.65 5.53 19.86
N TRP A 269 12.77 5.79 20.82
CA TRP A 269 11.36 6.07 20.55
C TRP A 269 11.10 7.58 20.59
N PHE A 270 10.76 8.15 19.44
CA PHE A 270 10.24 9.52 19.34
C PHE A 270 8.72 9.51 19.46
N ASN A 271 8.11 10.62 19.89
CA ASN A 271 6.68 10.72 20.12
C ASN A 271 6.04 12.02 19.61
N THR A 272 4.73 11.95 19.39
CA THR A 272 3.87 13.09 19.06
C THR A 272 2.45 12.82 19.55
N GLU A 273 1.57 13.82 19.40
CA GLU A 273 0.14 13.65 19.65
C GLU A 273 -0.46 12.51 18.81
N ALA A 274 -1.62 12.00 19.24
CA ALA A 274 -2.30 10.93 18.53
C ALA A 274 -2.60 11.35 17.09
N CYS A 275 -2.09 10.58 16.14
CA CYS A 275 -2.36 10.73 14.71
C CYS A 275 -2.24 9.35 14.05
N TYR A 276 -2.58 9.26 12.77
CA TYR A 276 -2.38 8.04 12.01
C TYR A 276 -1.71 8.36 10.67
N VAL A 277 -0.84 7.46 10.23
CA VAL A 277 -0.17 7.52 8.92
C VAL A 277 -0.33 6.13 8.32
N PHE A 278 -1.00 6.06 7.17
CA PHE A 278 -0.94 4.85 6.35
C PHE A 278 0.37 4.86 5.56
N HIS A 279 0.59 5.90 4.74
CA HIS A 279 1.73 5.92 3.84
C HIS A 279 2.65 7.14 4.04
N PRO A 280 3.96 6.91 4.28
CA PRO A 280 4.99 7.90 4.03
C PRO A 280 5.17 8.13 2.52
N LEU A 281 5.47 9.36 2.14
CA LEU A 281 5.95 9.72 0.81
C LEU A 281 7.42 9.31 0.65
N ASN A 282 8.30 9.74 1.57
CA ASN A 282 9.72 9.37 1.60
C ASN A 282 10.37 9.83 2.91
N ALA A 283 11.61 9.40 3.19
CA ALA A 283 12.41 9.88 4.30
C ALA A 283 13.91 10.00 3.95
N TRP A 284 14.62 10.91 4.61
CA TRP A 284 16.04 11.15 4.39
C TRP A 284 16.74 11.74 5.62
N GLU A 285 18.05 11.92 5.51
CA GLU A 285 18.93 12.45 6.55
C GLU A 285 19.52 13.79 6.13
N GLU A 286 19.64 14.73 7.07
CA GLU A 286 20.40 15.98 6.87
C GLU A 286 21.09 16.38 8.18
N GLY A 287 22.40 16.14 8.27
CA GLY A 287 23.16 16.30 9.50
C GLY A 287 22.69 15.32 10.58
N ASP A 288 22.44 15.82 11.80
CA ASP A 288 21.94 15.03 12.93
C ASP A 288 20.41 14.90 12.96
N LYS A 289 19.74 15.16 11.84
CA LYS A 289 18.28 15.13 11.74
C LYS A 289 17.81 14.12 10.70
N LEU A 290 16.69 13.48 11.01
CA LEU A 290 15.92 12.71 10.05
C LEU A 290 14.66 13.48 9.69
N TYR A 291 14.24 13.33 8.43
CA TYR A 291 13.02 13.91 7.91
C TYR A 291 12.18 12.81 7.26
N ALA A 292 10.88 12.86 7.46
CA ALA A 292 9.94 11.98 6.79
C ALA A 292 8.72 12.79 6.34
N ASP A 293 8.42 12.74 5.05
CA ASP A 293 7.20 13.32 4.50
C ASP A 293 6.11 12.24 4.54
N VAL A 294 4.97 12.52 5.16
CA VAL A 294 3.93 11.53 5.45
C VAL A 294 2.52 12.03 5.17
N MET A 295 1.64 11.13 4.72
CA MET A 295 0.20 11.38 4.61
C MET A 295 -0.46 11.17 5.97
N ARG A 296 -0.64 12.27 6.71
CA ARG A 296 -1.10 12.26 8.12
C ARG A 296 -2.61 12.47 8.21
N TYR A 297 -3.25 11.59 8.97
CA TYR A 297 -4.62 11.68 9.45
C TYR A 297 -4.68 12.11 10.91
N ASP A 298 -5.74 12.84 11.28
CA ASP A 298 -6.05 13.14 12.68
C ASP A 298 -6.47 11.86 13.46
N THR A 299 -7.13 10.93 12.78
CA THR A 299 -7.61 9.66 13.35
C THR A 299 -7.46 8.54 12.32
N ALA A 300 -7.27 7.29 12.75
CA ALA A 300 -7.25 6.16 11.83
C ALA A 300 -8.58 6.03 11.05
N PRO A 301 -8.61 6.26 9.71
CA PRO A 301 -9.85 6.14 8.94
C PRO A 301 -10.21 4.66 8.75
N LEU A 302 -11.48 4.37 8.45
CA LEU A 302 -12.03 3.02 8.21
C LEU A 302 -12.13 2.10 9.45
N PHE A 303 -11.59 2.51 10.60
CA PHE A 303 -11.63 1.71 11.83
C PHE A 303 -12.53 2.34 12.90
N PRO A 304 -13.22 1.51 13.71
CA PRO A 304 -14.06 1.99 14.81
C PRO A 304 -13.23 2.38 16.04
N ASN A 305 -13.89 3.02 17.01
CA ASN A 305 -13.33 3.22 18.35
C ASN A 305 -13.38 1.91 19.16
N ALA A 306 -12.65 1.87 20.28
CA ALA A 306 -12.53 0.66 21.10
C ALA A 306 -13.86 0.17 21.73
N ASP A 307 -14.85 1.05 21.88
CA ASP A 307 -16.19 0.73 22.37
C ASP A 307 -17.14 0.21 21.27
N GLY A 308 -16.68 0.12 20.02
CA GLY A 308 -17.46 -0.30 18.87
C GLY A 308 -18.23 0.82 18.17
N SER A 309 -18.18 2.06 18.68
CA SER A 309 -18.74 3.20 17.97
C SER A 309 -17.98 3.48 16.66
N PRO A 310 -18.66 4.01 15.61
CA PRO A 310 -17.99 4.37 14.37
C PRO A 310 -16.84 5.37 14.59
N GLY A 311 -15.75 5.18 13.86
CA GLY A 311 -14.64 6.13 13.82
C GLY A 311 -15.03 7.45 13.15
N GLN A 312 -14.21 8.49 13.34
CA GLN A 312 -14.40 9.77 12.67
C GLN A 312 -13.93 9.70 11.21
N HIS A 313 -14.62 10.41 10.32
CA HIS A 313 -14.12 10.62 8.97
C HIS A 313 -12.89 11.51 9.02
N SER A 314 -11.80 11.06 8.40
CA SER A 314 -10.54 11.77 8.32
C SER A 314 -9.97 11.62 6.92
N ALA A 315 -9.31 12.66 6.44
CA ALA A 315 -8.53 12.65 5.21
C ALA A 315 -7.07 12.93 5.56
N ALA A 316 -6.16 12.35 4.78
CA ALA A 316 -4.74 12.60 4.95
C ALA A 316 -4.32 13.90 4.26
N ARG A 317 -3.34 14.57 4.86
CA ARG A 317 -2.61 15.69 4.24
C ARG A 317 -1.12 15.46 4.39
N LEU A 318 -0.36 16.02 3.45
CA LEU A 318 1.09 15.87 3.44
C LEU A 318 1.71 16.78 4.50
N VAL A 319 2.45 16.18 5.43
CA VAL A 319 3.23 16.87 6.46
C VAL A 319 4.65 16.33 6.50
N ARG A 320 5.58 17.11 7.02
CA ARG A 320 6.97 16.72 7.30
C ARG A 320 7.16 16.49 8.78
N TRP A 321 7.55 15.29 9.15
CA TRP A 321 8.08 14.95 10.47
C TRP A 321 9.60 15.17 10.51
N THR A 322 10.08 15.79 11.57
CA THR A 322 11.51 16.00 11.84
C THR A 322 11.90 15.38 13.17
N PHE A 323 12.97 14.61 13.15
CA PHE A 323 13.54 13.91 14.31
C PHE A 323 14.93 14.48 14.57
N ASP A 324 15.19 14.98 15.79
CA ASP A 324 16.50 15.48 16.20
C ASP A 324 17.25 14.39 16.97
N LEU A 325 18.23 13.75 16.32
CA LEU A 325 18.97 12.63 16.90
C LEU A 325 19.98 13.08 17.96
N ALA A 326 20.50 14.32 17.85
CA ALA A 326 21.43 14.90 18.83
C ALA A 326 20.69 15.56 20.00
N GLY A 327 19.43 15.94 19.81
CA GLY A 327 18.59 16.58 20.81
C GLY A 327 18.22 15.66 21.98
N ALA A 328 18.08 16.26 23.16
CA ALA A 328 17.63 15.58 24.39
C ALA A 328 16.11 15.32 24.43
N SER A 329 15.35 15.89 23.49
CA SER A 329 13.91 15.71 23.37
C SER A 329 13.59 14.60 22.38
N ASP A 330 12.61 13.78 22.72
CA ASP A 330 12.07 12.73 21.84
C ASP A 330 10.84 13.22 21.05
N ALA A 331 10.51 14.51 21.10
CA ALA A 331 9.36 15.07 20.39
C ALA A 331 9.60 15.13 18.87
N ILE A 332 8.65 14.62 18.09
CA ILE A 332 8.60 14.78 16.63
C ILE A 332 8.08 16.18 16.33
N GLN A 333 8.82 16.94 15.52
CA GLN A 333 8.34 18.23 15.03
C GLN A 333 7.61 18.02 13.71
N GLU A 334 6.47 18.68 13.54
CA GLU A 334 5.64 18.58 12.34
C GLU A 334 5.57 19.92 11.60
N THR A 335 5.69 19.88 10.27
CA THR A 335 5.51 21.03 9.38
C THR A 335 4.56 20.66 8.25
N PRO A 336 3.40 21.32 8.10
CA PRO A 336 2.52 21.09 6.95
C PRO A 336 3.23 21.39 5.62
N LEU A 337 3.06 20.52 4.63
CA LEU A 337 3.63 20.68 3.29
C LEU A 337 2.57 20.96 2.23
N ASP A 338 1.39 20.37 2.38
CA ASP A 338 0.28 20.53 1.46
C ASP A 338 -1.06 20.52 2.21
N ASP A 339 -2.03 21.29 1.72
CA ASP A 339 -3.37 21.40 2.31
C ASP A 339 -4.44 20.56 1.60
N LEU A 340 -4.08 19.95 0.47
CA LEU A 340 -4.98 19.09 -0.30
C LEU A 340 -5.11 17.71 0.34
N ASP A 341 -6.36 17.27 0.48
CA ASP A 341 -6.69 15.93 0.93
C ASP A 341 -6.18 14.91 -0.11
N GLY A 342 -5.41 13.91 0.32
CA GLY A 342 -4.79 12.96 -0.59
C GLY A 342 -4.18 11.74 0.10
N GLU A 343 -3.75 10.78 -0.71
CA GLU A 343 -3.16 9.50 -0.28
C GLU A 343 -2.43 8.84 -1.45
N PHE A 344 -1.90 7.64 -1.24
CA PHE A 344 -1.10 6.87 -2.17
C PHE A 344 0.09 7.69 -2.70
N PRO A 345 0.92 8.22 -1.78
CA PRO A 345 2.05 9.06 -2.13
C PRO A 345 3.15 8.22 -2.79
N ARG A 346 3.82 8.81 -3.79
CA ARG A 346 4.95 8.23 -4.51
C ARG A 346 6.02 9.26 -4.77
N VAL A 347 7.26 8.80 -4.68
CA VAL A 347 8.43 9.49 -5.22
C VAL A 347 8.97 8.73 -6.44
N ASP A 348 9.94 9.34 -7.10
CA ASP A 348 10.81 8.63 -8.03
C ASP A 348 11.60 7.55 -7.25
N PRO A 349 11.52 6.25 -7.61
CA PRO A 349 12.19 5.18 -6.87
C PRO A 349 13.71 5.37 -6.76
N ARG A 350 14.33 6.15 -7.65
CA ARG A 350 15.78 6.42 -7.63
C ARG A 350 16.22 7.34 -6.49
N VAL A 351 15.26 8.00 -5.83
CA VAL A 351 15.51 8.82 -4.63
C VAL A 351 14.78 8.28 -3.40
N GLU A 352 14.23 7.06 -3.46
CA GLU A 352 13.72 6.39 -2.27
C GLU A 352 14.85 6.30 -1.23
N THR A 353 14.55 6.56 0.05
CA THR A 353 15.53 6.65 1.16
C THR A 353 16.49 7.86 1.14
N LEU A 354 16.41 8.69 0.09
CA LEU A 354 17.24 9.87 -0.11
C LEU A 354 16.40 11.14 -0.13
N LYS A 355 17.06 12.30 -0.06
CA LYS A 355 16.36 13.59 -0.18
C LYS A 355 15.73 13.70 -1.56
N HIS A 356 14.45 14.06 -1.59
CA HIS A 356 13.68 14.20 -2.82
C HIS A 356 13.13 15.62 -2.95
N ARG A 357 12.80 15.99 -4.18
CA ARG A 357 12.14 17.24 -4.56
C ARG A 357 10.70 17.02 -4.99
N HIS A 358 10.43 15.92 -5.69
CA HIS A 358 9.13 15.67 -6.30
C HIS A 358 8.34 14.61 -5.54
N GLY A 359 7.02 14.78 -5.52
CA GLY A 359 6.08 13.80 -5.01
C GLY A 359 4.79 13.80 -5.82
N TRP A 360 4.18 12.63 -5.97
CA TRP A 360 2.89 12.45 -6.63
C TRP A 360 1.94 11.68 -5.74
N TYR A 361 0.65 11.97 -5.81
CA TYR A 361 -0.34 11.25 -4.98
C TYR A 361 -1.74 11.33 -5.59
N ALA A 362 -2.61 10.40 -5.20
CA ALA A 362 -4.02 10.43 -5.52
C ALA A 362 -4.72 11.45 -4.60
N ALA A 363 -5.41 12.42 -5.18
CA ALA A 363 -5.97 13.56 -4.46
C ALA A 363 -7.50 13.59 -4.50
N ASP A 364 -8.09 14.26 -3.51
CA ASP A 364 -9.52 14.58 -3.48
C ASP A 364 -9.72 16.12 -3.39
N PRO A 365 -9.97 16.80 -4.53
CA PRO A 365 -10.19 18.24 -4.54
C PRO A 365 -11.55 18.66 -3.97
N ALA A 366 -12.46 17.72 -3.70
CA ALA A 366 -13.81 18.04 -3.22
C ALA A 366 -13.85 18.44 -1.73
N ALA A 367 -12.72 18.34 -1.00
CA ALA A 367 -12.57 18.74 0.40
C ALA A 367 -13.62 18.11 1.36
N GLY A 368 -14.09 16.90 1.03
CA GLY A 368 -15.17 16.21 1.75
C GLY A 368 -14.77 15.50 3.04
N LYS A 369 -13.50 15.61 3.48
CA LYS A 369 -12.90 14.80 4.57
C LYS A 369 -13.04 13.28 4.34
N THR A 370 -13.10 12.89 3.08
CA THR A 370 -13.02 11.51 2.57
C THR A 370 -12.03 11.51 1.43
N ILE A 371 -11.42 10.38 1.10
CA ILE A 371 -10.50 10.29 -0.04
C ILE A 371 -11.25 9.58 -1.18
N ARG A 372 -11.86 10.37 -2.08
CA ARG A 372 -12.50 9.83 -3.29
C ARG A 372 -11.53 9.67 -4.47
N GLN A 373 -10.28 10.13 -4.36
CA GLN A 373 -9.25 9.95 -5.39
C GLN A 373 -9.71 10.48 -6.77
N GLY A 374 -10.35 11.65 -6.80
CA GLY A 374 -10.87 12.26 -8.03
C GLY A 374 -9.82 13.02 -8.85
N ALA A 375 -8.57 13.08 -8.40
CA ALA A 375 -7.48 13.77 -9.08
C ALA A 375 -6.12 13.09 -8.85
N ILE A 376 -5.14 13.45 -9.66
CA ILE A 376 -3.72 13.14 -9.43
C ILE A 376 -3.00 14.46 -9.18
N ALA A 377 -2.20 14.53 -8.11
CA ALA A 377 -1.41 15.69 -7.76
C ALA A 377 0.09 15.44 -8.01
N HIS A 378 0.80 16.51 -8.37
CA HIS A 378 2.27 16.59 -8.37
C HIS A 378 2.68 17.78 -7.52
N LEU A 379 3.62 17.55 -6.62
CA LEU A 379 4.21 18.59 -5.77
C LEU A 379 5.70 18.71 -6.05
N ASP A 380 6.15 19.92 -6.35
CA ASP A 380 7.55 20.31 -6.35
C ASP A 380 7.88 20.98 -5.00
N LEU A 381 8.47 20.22 -4.10
CA LEU A 381 8.79 20.64 -2.73
C LEU A 381 9.87 21.72 -2.65
N GLN A 382 10.65 21.93 -3.73
CA GLN A 382 11.63 23.00 -3.77
C GLN A 382 10.95 24.36 -4.05
N THR A 383 9.93 24.37 -4.91
CA THR A 383 9.23 25.61 -5.30
C THR A 383 7.92 25.82 -4.54
N GLY A 384 7.39 24.78 -3.88
CA GLY A 384 6.06 24.75 -3.28
C GLY A 384 4.93 24.68 -4.30
N ARG A 385 5.25 24.46 -5.59
CA ARG A 385 4.24 24.43 -6.66
C ARG A 385 3.52 23.08 -6.68
N ARG A 386 2.19 23.14 -6.67
CA ARG A 386 1.29 22.01 -6.88
C ARG A 386 0.66 22.06 -8.28
N GLU A 387 0.70 20.95 -8.99
CA GLU A 387 -0.08 20.71 -10.20
C GLU A 387 -1.14 19.63 -9.95
N LEU A 388 -2.27 19.73 -10.64
CA LEU A 388 -3.39 18.82 -10.50
C LEU A 388 -3.91 18.43 -11.87
N TYR A 389 -4.23 17.14 -12.03
CA TYR A 389 -5.09 16.64 -13.08
C TYR A 389 -6.38 16.11 -12.45
N GLU A 390 -7.46 16.88 -12.58
CA GLU A 390 -8.79 16.48 -12.10
C GLU A 390 -9.47 15.57 -13.13
N LEU A 391 -10.04 14.47 -12.65
CA LEU A 391 -10.79 13.55 -13.48
C LEU A 391 -12.20 14.07 -13.77
N ASN A 392 -12.87 13.45 -14.74
CA ASN A 392 -14.29 13.73 -14.97
C ASN A 392 -15.11 13.39 -13.72
N PRO A 393 -16.23 14.10 -13.47
CA PRO A 393 -17.07 13.83 -12.31
C PRO A 393 -17.48 12.35 -12.20
N GLY A 394 -17.11 11.73 -11.08
CA GLY A 394 -17.41 10.33 -10.76
C GLY A 394 -16.28 9.34 -11.10
N ASP A 395 -15.34 9.71 -11.97
CA ASP A 395 -14.16 8.90 -12.25
C ASP A 395 -13.19 8.98 -11.07
N LEU A 396 -12.57 7.85 -10.73
CA LEU A 396 -11.61 7.77 -9.63
C LEU A 396 -10.29 7.15 -10.10
N THR A 397 -9.18 7.73 -9.66
CA THR A 397 -7.84 7.19 -9.90
C THR A 397 -7.46 6.20 -8.82
N SER A 398 -6.66 5.25 -9.23
CA SER A 398 -5.87 4.42 -8.33
C SER A 398 -4.52 5.11 -8.02
N GLU A 399 -3.69 4.49 -7.17
CA GLU A 399 -2.33 5.01 -6.87
C GLU A 399 -1.55 5.37 -8.16
N PRO A 400 -1.07 6.62 -8.32
CA PRO A 400 -0.16 6.95 -9.42
C PRO A 400 1.17 6.23 -9.23
N VAL A 401 1.85 5.81 -10.29
CA VAL A 401 3.15 5.11 -10.20
C VAL A 401 4.14 5.74 -11.17
N PHE A 402 5.29 6.16 -10.66
CA PHE A 402 6.37 6.75 -11.46
C PHE A 402 7.16 5.70 -12.23
N ALA A 403 7.43 5.97 -13.49
CA ALA A 403 8.30 5.20 -14.37
C ALA A 403 9.41 6.14 -14.89
N PRO A 404 10.70 5.88 -14.60
CA PRO A 404 11.79 6.77 -15.01
C PRO A 404 11.98 6.74 -16.53
N ARG A 405 12.33 7.89 -17.13
CA ARG A 405 12.68 7.96 -18.57
C ARG A 405 13.92 7.14 -18.90
N SER A 406 14.88 7.15 -17.98
CA SER A 406 16.12 6.38 -18.05
C SER A 406 16.61 6.10 -16.63
N ALA A 407 17.43 5.07 -16.46
CA ALA A 407 17.99 4.75 -15.13
C ALA A 407 18.77 5.93 -14.54
N ASP A 408 19.52 6.67 -15.36
CA ASP A 408 20.43 7.73 -14.93
C ASP A 408 19.87 9.16 -15.09
N GLY A 409 18.57 9.30 -15.43
CA GLY A 409 17.94 10.61 -15.63
C GLY A 409 17.79 11.44 -14.35
N GLU A 410 17.40 12.71 -14.47
CA GLU A 410 17.10 13.53 -13.30
C GLU A 410 15.86 13.02 -12.53
N GLU A 411 15.81 13.29 -11.22
CA GLU A 411 14.66 12.96 -10.37
C GLU A 411 13.36 13.49 -10.96
N GLY A 412 12.37 12.63 -11.19
CA GLY A 412 11.08 13.03 -11.73
C GLY A 412 11.06 13.26 -13.24
N ASP A 413 12.17 13.09 -13.96
CA ASP A 413 12.13 12.97 -15.42
C ASP A 413 11.69 11.57 -15.84
N GLY A 414 10.45 11.48 -16.31
CA GLY A 414 9.79 10.23 -16.63
C GLY A 414 8.29 10.42 -16.74
N TRP A 415 7.55 9.37 -16.41
CA TRP A 415 6.11 9.33 -16.57
C TRP A 415 5.42 8.94 -15.29
N ILE A 416 4.19 9.42 -15.15
CA ILE A 416 3.25 8.89 -14.16
C ILE A 416 2.25 8.01 -14.88
N THR A 417 2.05 6.81 -14.35
CA THR A 417 1.03 5.87 -14.81
C THR A 417 -0.04 5.72 -13.75
N ALA A 418 -1.31 5.68 -14.14
CA ALA A 418 -2.41 5.51 -13.20
C ALA A 418 -3.58 4.78 -13.87
N VAL A 419 -4.22 3.85 -13.15
CA VAL A 419 -5.44 3.22 -13.63
C VAL A 419 -6.63 4.03 -13.14
N VAL A 420 -7.49 4.48 -14.05
CA VAL A 420 -8.67 5.27 -13.75
C VAL A 420 -9.92 4.44 -14.02
N TRP A 421 -10.83 4.36 -13.05
CA TRP A 421 -12.16 3.82 -13.27
C TRP A 421 -13.06 4.89 -13.88
N ARG A 422 -13.60 4.60 -15.06
CA ARG A 422 -14.57 5.42 -15.79
C ARG A 422 -15.97 5.06 -15.33
N ALA A 423 -16.47 5.75 -14.31
CA ALA A 423 -17.67 5.32 -13.59
C ALA A 423 -18.92 5.31 -14.49
N ALA A 424 -19.05 6.27 -15.40
CA ALA A 424 -20.17 6.35 -16.34
C ALA A 424 -20.14 5.25 -17.44
N GLU A 425 -18.98 4.66 -17.68
CA GLU A 425 -18.75 3.68 -18.76
C GLU A 425 -18.54 2.25 -18.24
N ASP A 426 -18.51 2.07 -16.92
CA ASP A 426 -18.24 0.79 -16.23
C ASP A 426 -16.97 0.07 -16.74
N ARG A 427 -15.92 0.84 -17.03
CA ARG A 427 -14.64 0.35 -17.54
C ARG A 427 -13.46 1.09 -16.93
N SER A 428 -12.24 0.72 -17.28
CA SER A 428 -11.04 1.39 -16.80
C SER A 428 -10.13 1.82 -17.94
N ASP A 429 -9.23 2.76 -17.64
CA ASP A 429 -8.15 3.20 -18.51
C ASP A 429 -6.84 3.13 -17.76
N LEU A 430 -5.75 2.74 -18.43
CA LEU A 430 -4.41 3.12 -18.00
C LEU A 430 -4.05 4.45 -18.65
N LEU A 431 -3.77 5.46 -17.82
CA LEU A 431 -3.30 6.77 -18.24
C LEU A 431 -1.79 6.89 -18.08
N VAL A 432 -1.14 7.56 -19.03
CA VAL A 432 0.29 7.90 -19.00
C VAL A 432 0.42 9.41 -19.12
N PHE A 433 1.16 10.02 -18.19
CA PHE A 433 1.41 11.47 -18.12
C PHE A 433 2.91 11.77 -18.20
N GLU A 434 3.28 12.95 -18.68
CA GLU A 434 4.62 13.51 -18.38
C GLU A 434 4.66 13.89 -16.89
N ALA A 435 5.62 13.34 -16.15
CA ALA A 435 5.58 13.38 -14.68
C ALA A 435 5.69 14.80 -14.09
N ARG A 436 6.40 15.71 -14.76
CA ARG A 436 6.60 17.11 -14.35
C ARG A 436 5.60 18.09 -15.00
N ASP A 437 4.59 17.60 -15.70
CA ASP A 437 3.63 18.43 -16.45
C ASP A 437 2.23 17.81 -16.45
N LEU A 438 1.77 17.41 -15.24
CA LEU A 438 0.49 16.70 -15.06
C LEU A 438 -0.69 17.52 -15.59
N ALA A 439 -0.63 18.85 -15.47
CA ALA A 439 -1.72 19.74 -15.86
C ALA A 439 -2.05 19.69 -17.36
N LYS A 440 -1.11 19.25 -18.22
CA LYS A 440 -1.38 19.01 -19.65
C LYS A 440 -2.31 17.82 -19.91
N GLY A 441 -2.47 16.94 -18.93
CA GLY A 441 -3.24 15.71 -19.06
C GLY A 441 -2.44 14.55 -19.67
N PRO A 442 -3.09 13.40 -19.91
CA PRO A 442 -2.41 12.20 -20.35
C PRO A 442 -1.90 12.34 -21.78
N ILE A 443 -0.66 11.93 -22.02
CA ILE A 443 -0.06 11.81 -23.36
C ILE A 443 -0.50 10.52 -24.07
N ALA A 444 -0.92 9.51 -23.31
CA ALA A 444 -1.49 8.29 -23.82
C ALA A 444 -2.54 7.71 -22.86
N THR A 445 -3.51 7.01 -23.44
CA THR A 445 -4.55 6.27 -22.75
C THR A 445 -4.66 4.89 -23.37
N ALA A 446 -4.43 3.83 -22.59
CA ALA A 446 -4.71 2.46 -22.99
C ALA A 446 -6.05 2.01 -22.38
N LYS A 447 -7.04 1.74 -23.24
CA LYS A 447 -8.42 1.47 -22.84
C LYS A 447 -8.58 0.02 -22.41
N VAL A 448 -9.03 -0.19 -21.17
CA VAL A 448 -9.39 -1.50 -20.65
C VAL A 448 -10.90 -1.68 -20.79
N PRO A 449 -11.41 -2.63 -21.61
CA PRO A 449 -12.84 -2.81 -21.88
C PRO A 449 -13.57 -3.54 -20.73
N ARG A 450 -13.20 -3.24 -19.49
CA ARG A 450 -13.77 -3.75 -18.24
C ARG A 450 -13.28 -2.92 -17.07
N ARG A 451 -13.95 -3.04 -15.93
CA ARG A 451 -13.45 -2.51 -14.66
C ARG A 451 -12.16 -3.21 -14.23
N VAL A 452 -11.24 -2.40 -13.71
CA VAL A 452 -10.21 -2.83 -12.75
C VAL A 452 -10.72 -2.39 -11.37
N PRO A 453 -11.08 -3.34 -10.49
CA PRO A 453 -11.58 -3.00 -9.16
C PRO A 453 -10.61 -2.12 -8.38
N PHE A 454 -11.12 -1.38 -7.40
CA PHE A 454 -10.24 -0.63 -6.50
C PHE A 454 -9.26 -1.58 -5.83
N GLY A 455 -7.98 -1.34 -6.10
CA GLY A 455 -6.88 -2.02 -5.44
C GLY A 455 -6.12 -1.08 -4.52
N PHE A 456 -4.94 -1.53 -4.13
CA PHE A 456 -4.03 -0.78 -3.28
C PHE A 456 -2.81 -0.41 -4.11
N HIS A 457 -1.70 -1.09 -3.89
CA HIS A 457 -0.41 -0.66 -4.41
C HIS A 457 -0.06 -1.31 -5.74
N GLY A 458 0.79 -0.61 -6.49
CA GLY A 458 1.40 -1.07 -7.71
C GLY A 458 2.82 -0.55 -7.88
N ASN A 459 3.59 -1.21 -8.73
CA ASN A 459 4.97 -0.83 -9.02
C ASN A 459 5.27 -0.97 -10.50
N TRP A 460 6.12 -0.07 -10.99
CA TRP A 460 6.69 -0.17 -12.32
C TRP A 460 7.90 -1.10 -12.27
N ALA A 461 7.98 -2.03 -13.21
CA ALA A 461 9.14 -2.87 -13.44
C ALA A 461 9.63 -2.66 -14.87
N ALA A 462 10.88 -2.23 -15.03
CA ALA A 462 11.56 -2.22 -16.31
C ALA A 462 12.28 -3.57 -16.52
N PHE A 463 12.05 -4.21 -17.65
CA PHE A 463 12.71 -5.46 -18.06
C PHE A 463 12.78 -5.58 -19.58
#